data_AF-A0A955PWL6-F1
#
_entry.id   AF-A0A955PWL6-F1
#
_cell.length_a   1.000
_cell.length_b   1.000
_cell.length_c   1.000
_cell.angle_alpha   90.00
_cell.angle_beta   90.00
_cell.angle_gamma   90.00
#
_symmetry.space_group_name_H-M   'P 1'
#
loop_
_entity.id
_entity.type
_entity.pdbx_description
1 polymer ?
#
loop_
_entity_poly.entity_id
_entity_poly.type
_entity_poly.pdbx_seq_one_letter_code
_entity_poly.pdbx_strand_id
1 'polypeptide(L)'
;TAHLNAINTLDSPKPWKISFSYGRALQDPALEAWHGESKNLQAGQQALYHRAKCNGAANVGKYTEEMEGDPARITAPAHRAEWHDD
;
A
#
# COMPACT_ATOMS: atom_id res chain seq x y z
N THR A 1 -6.01 2.33 0.49
CA THR A 1 -5.89 3.29 -0.63
C THR A 1 -7.23 3.84 -1.07
N ALA A 2 -8.18 2.99 -1.48
CA ALA A 2 -9.48 3.39 -2.05
C ALA A 2 -10.25 4.43 -1.22
N HIS A 3 -10.33 4.30 0.11
CA HIS A 3 -11.04 5.27 0.96
C HIS A 3 -10.44 6.70 0.89
N LEU A 4 -9.11 6.82 0.92
CA LEU A 4 -8.45 8.12 0.78
C LEU A 4 -8.76 8.75 -0.59
N ASN A 5 -8.80 7.92 -1.64
CA ASN A 5 -9.16 8.38 -2.98
C ASN A 5 -10.60 8.87 -3.00
N ALA A 6 -11.54 8.07 -2.49
CA ALA A 6 -12.96 8.42 -2.43
C ALA A 6 -13.18 9.77 -1.74
N ILE A 7 -12.55 10.00 -0.59
CA ILE A 7 -12.60 11.27 0.14
C ILE A 7 -12.07 12.43 -0.72
N ASN A 8 -10.94 12.24 -1.40
CA ASN A 8 -10.34 13.28 -2.23
C ASN A 8 -11.12 13.54 -3.54
N THR A 9 -11.92 12.58 -4.02
CA THR A 9 -12.81 12.74 -5.19
C THR A 9 -14.18 13.34 -4.87
N LEU A 10 -14.55 13.47 -3.59
CA LEU A 10 -15.83 14.08 -3.22
C LEU A 10 -15.95 15.51 -3.78
N ASP A 11 -17.10 15.83 -4.36
CA ASP A 11 -17.45 17.17 -4.84
C ASP A 11 -17.89 18.06 -3.68
N SER A 12 -17.00 18.22 -2.71
CA SER A 12 -17.19 19.07 -1.55
C SER A 12 -15.93 19.91 -1.31
N PRO A 13 -16.09 21.18 -0.89
CA PRO A 13 -14.95 22.01 -0.48
C PRO A 13 -14.14 21.31 0.62
N LYS A 14 -12.83 21.24 0.41
CA LYS A 14 -11.86 20.70 1.37
C LYS A 14 -10.94 21.85 1.78
N PRO A 15 -11.15 22.51 2.94
CA PRO A 15 -10.36 23.68 3.34
C PRO A 15 -8.90 23.33 3.66
N TRP A 16 -8.58 22.04 3.84
CA TRP A 16 -7.23 21.53 4.11
C TRP A 16 -6.93 20.31 3.24
N LYS A 17 -5.65 20.02 3.07
CA LYS A 17 -5.18 18.82 2.36
C LYS A 17 -5.51 17.56 3.16
N ILE A 18 -6.14 16.58 2.52
CA ILE A 18 -6.41 15.27 3.10
C ILE A 18 -5.40 14.27 2.56
N SER A 19 -4.42 13.91 3.38
CA SER A 19 -3.32 13.01 3.05
C SER A 19 -3.29 11.80 3.99
N PHE A 20 -2.30 10.93 3.83
CA PHE A 20 -2.10 9.75 4.67
C PHE A 20 -0.90 9.89 5.61
N SER A 21 -0.98 9.18 6.75
CA SER A 21 0.12 8.82 7.63
C SER A 21 -0.10 7.35 8.02
N TYR A 22 0.49 6.42 7.28
CA TYR A 22 0.20 4.99 7.38
C TYR A 22 1.42 4.21 7.86
N GLY A 23 1.21 3.35 8.86
CA GLY A 23 2.13 2.27 9.24
C GLY A 23 1.84 1.02 8.42
N ARG A 24 1.05 0.10 8.98
CA ARG A 24 0.68 -1.20 8.38
C ARG A 24 0.30 -1.15 6.90
N ALA A 25 -0.62 -0.27 6.52
CA ALA A 25 -1.10 -0.15 5.14
C ALA A 25 -0.03 0.23 4.09
N LEU A 26 1.12 0.75 4.56
CA LEU A 26 2.28 1.09 3.75
C LEU A 26 3.38 0.03 3.86
N GLN A 27 3.63 -0.51 5.05
CA GLN A 27 4.79 -1.35 5.37
C GLN A 27 4.52 -2.86 5.26
N ASP A 28 3.32 -3.35 5.59
CA ASP A 28 3.05 -4.80 5.67
C ASP A 28 3.41 -5.53 4.36
N PRO A 29 3.01 -5.06 3.16
CA PRO A 29 3.37 -5.75 1.91
C PRO A 29 4.88 -5.75 1.63
N ALA A 30 5.59 -4.70 2.08
CA ALA A 30 7.03 -4.60 1.91
C ALA A 30 7.79 -5.55 2.83
N LEU A 31 7.34 -5.66 4.09
CA LEU A 31 7.89 -6.60 5.06
C LEU A 31 7.66 -8.04 4.63
N GLU A 32 6.49 -8.34 4.08
CA GLU A 32 6.16 -9.67 3.55
C GLU A 32 7.02 -10.05 2.34
N ALA A 33 7.19 -9.13 1.38
CA ALA A 33 8.02 -9.37 0.20
C ALA A 33 9.51 -9.47 0.54
N TRP A 34 9.98 -8.73 1.56
CA TRP A 34 11.36 -8.79 2.02
C TRP A 34 11.66 -10.03 2.88
N HIS A 35 10.76 -10.39 3.79
CA HIS A 35 10.92 -11.51 4.72
C HIS A 35 12.23 -11.46 5.56
N GLY A 36 12.83 -10.28 5.74
CA GLY A 36 14.10 -10.12 6.46
C GLY A 36 15.32 -10.73 5.74
N GLU A 37 15.17 -11.22 4.52
CA GLU A 37 16.25 -11.87 3.77
C GLU A 37 16.91 -10.87 2.80
N SER A 38 18.24 -10.72 2.85
CA SER A 38 18.97 -9.78 1.99
C SER A 38 18.73 -10.01 0.49
N LYS A 39 18.53 -11.26 0.08
CA LYS A 39 18.22 -11.61 -1.33
C LYS A 39 16.87 -11.06 -1.82
N ASN A 40 15.96 -10.72 -0.91
CA ASN A 40 14.63 -10.21 -1.24
C ASN A 40 14.49 -8.68 -1.02
N LEU A 41 15.59 -7.99 -0.70
CA LEU A 41 15.57 -6.54 -0.42
C LEU A 41 14.89 -5.75 -1.54
N GLN A 42 15.20 -6.09 -2.80
CA GLN A 42 14.60 -5.43 -3.95
C GLN A 42 13.09 -5.65 -4.04
N ALA A 43 12.60 -6.86 -3.73
CA ALA A 43 11.17 -7.16 -3.71
C ALA A 43 10.45 -6.33 -2.65
N GLY A 44 11.01 -6.22 -1.44
CA GLY A 44 10.49 -5.35 -0.38
C GLY A 44 10.44 -3.88 -0.77
N GLN A 45 11.50 -3.36 -1.40
CA GLN A 45 11.55 -1.98 -1.90
C GLN A 45 10.50 -1.71 -2.98
N GLN A 46 10.30 -2.65 -3.92
CA GLN A 46 9.27 -2.51 -4.96
C GLN A 46 7.86 -2.50 -4.36
N ALA A 47 7.58 -3.39 -3.41
CA ALA A 47 6.30 -3.41 -2.71
C ALA A 47 6.05 -2.10 -1.94
N LEU A 48 7.05 -1.58 -1.21
CA LEU A 48 6.93 -0.30 -0.51
C LEU A 48 6.66 0.86 -1.49
N TYR A 49 7.43 0.93 -2.57
CA TYR A 49 7.28 1.96 -3.59
C TYR A 49 5.91 1.90 -4.25
N HIS A 50 5.42 0.70 -4.57
CA HIS A 50 4.09 0.48 -5.12
C HIS A 50 3.00 1.02 -4.19
N ARG A 51 3.05 0.69 -2.89
CA ARG A 51 2.09 1.22 -1.91
C ARG A 51 2.16 2.74 -1.77
N ALA A 52 3.37 3.30 -1.76
CA ALA A 52 3.58 4.75 -1.72
C ALA A 52 2.99 5.44 -2.97
N LYS A 53 3.18 4.86 -4.16
CA LYS A 53 2.63 5.35 -5.42
C LYS A 53 1.10 5.33 -5.42
N CYS A 54 0.48 4.24 -4.99
CA CYS A 54 -0.97 4.11 -4.90
C CYS A 54 -1.57 5.12 -3.91
N ASN A 55 -0.99 5.26 -2.72
CA ASN A 55 -1.43 6.24 -1.73
C ASN A 55 -1.19 7.70 -2.19
N GLY A 56 -0.11 7.95 -2.93
CA GLY A 56 0.17 9.26 -3.55
C GLY A 56 -0.88 9.63 -4.60
N ALA A 57 -1.30 8.69 -5.44
CA ALA A 57 -2.39 8.88 -6.39
C ALA A 57 -3.74 9.11 -5.69
N ALA A 58 -4.02 8.37 -4.61
CA ALA A 58 -5.23 8.54 -3.82
C ALA A 58 -5.31 9.92 -3.13
N ASN A 59 -4.17 10.45 -2.66
CA ASN A 59 -4.09 11.80 -2.08
C ASN A 59 -4.46 12.91 -3.08
N VAL A 60 -4.41 12.64 -4.40
CA VAL A 60 -4.84 13.59 -5.44
C VAL A 60 -6.10 13.13 -6.19
N GLY A 61 -6.82 12.13 -5.67
CA GLY A 61 -8.06 11.63 -6.27
C GLY A 61 -7.89 10.93 -7.62
N LYS A 62 -6.69 10.40 -7.92
CA LYS A 62 -6.36 9.75 -9.20
C LYS A 62 -6.02 8.27 -9.07
N TYR A 63 -6.24 7.68 -7.91
CA TYR A 63 -6.05 6.25 -7.74
C TYR A 63 -7.15 5.48 -8.49
N THR A 64 -6.76 4.40 -9.14
CA THR A 64 -7.66 3.44 -9.77
C THR A 64 -7.29 2.02 -9.34
N GLU A 65 -8.23 1.08 -9.39
CA GLU A 65 -7.98 -0.30 -8.94
C GLU A 65 -6.95 -1.03 -9.82
N GLU A 66 -6.82 -0.65 -11.10
CA GLU A 66 -5.80 -1.20 -12.00
C GLU A 66 -4.38 -0.88 -11.53
N MET A 67 -4.20 0.18 -10.71
CA MET A 67 -2.90 0.50 -10.11
C MET A 67 -2.44 -0.53 -9.10
N GLU A 68 -3.34 -1.33 -8.53
CA GLU A 68 -3.01 -2.48 -7.67
C GLU A 68 -2.51 -3.68 -8.50
N GLY A 69 -2.57 -3.57 -9.84
CA GLY A 69 -2.06 -4.54 -10.80
C GLY A 69 -0.53 -4.64 -10.83
N ASP A 70 -0.07 -5.80 -10.34
CA ASP A 70 1.25 -6.45 -10.39
C ASP A 70 2.46 -5.78 -9.68
N PRO A 71 2.84 -6.27 -8.49
CA PRO A 71 4.17 -6.08 -7.90
C PRO A 71 5.14 -7.28 -8.11
N ALA A 72 4.84 -8.25 -8.97
CA ALA A 72 5.35 -9.63 -9.05
C ALA A 72 4.78 -10.56 -7.96
N ARG A 73 3.70 -11.29 -8.28
CA ARG A 73 3.10 -12.44 -7.56
C ARG A 73 3.27 -12.43 -6.03
N ILE A 74 2.26 -11.91 -5.34
CA ILE A 74 2.00 -12.20 -3.92
C ILE A 74 1.64 -13.70 -3.81
N THR A 75 2.64 -14.58 -3.75
CA THR A 75 2.47 -15.86 -3.06
C THR A 75 2.68 -15.56 -1.59
N ALA A 76 1.60 -15.32 -0.85
CA ALA A 76 1.67 -15.35 0.60
C ALA A 76 2.27 -16.70 1.02
N PRO A 77 3.40 -16.74 1.74
CA PRO A 77 3.88 -17.99 2.33
C PRO A 77 2.87 -18.45 3.38
N ALA A 78 2.67 -19.76 3.53
CA ALA A 78 1.67 -20.37 4.40
C ALA A 78 1.74 -19.91 5.89
N HIS A 79 2.85 -19.33 6.33
CA HIS A 79 3.07 -18.92 7.71
C HIS A 79 2.22 -17.72 8.19
N ARG A 80 1.57 -16.96 7.31
CA ARG A 80 0.65 -15.88 7.76
C ARG A 80 -0.61 -16.44 8.44
N ALA A 81 -0.92 -17.72 8.30
CA ALA A 81 -1.98 -18.36 9.07
C ALA A 81 -1.72 -18.35 10.60
N GLU A 82 -0.46 -18.15 11.00
CA GLU A 82 -0.04 -18.20 12.42
C GLU A 82 0.14 -16.82 13.06
N TRP A 83 -0.02 -15.73 12.32
CA TRP A 83 -0.01 -14.38 12.90
C TRP A 83 -1.35 -14.11 13.58
N HIS A 84 -1.38 -14.17 14.91
CA HIS A 84 -2.49 -13.65 15.70
C HIS A 84 -2.22 -12.17 16.00
N ASP A 85 -3.16 -11.32 15.58
CA ASP A 85 -3.23 -9.91 15.99
C ASP A 85 -3.66 -9.91 17.48
N ASP A 86 -2.72 -10.15 18.39
CA ASP A 86 -2.87 -9.90 19.83
C ASP A 86 -2.51 -8.43 20.17
#